data_AF-D3VGL2-F1
#
_entry.id   AF-D3VGL2-F1
#
_cell.length_a   1.000
_cell.length_b   1.000
_cell.length_c   1.000
_cell.angle_alpha   90.00
_cell.angle_beta   90.00
_cell.angle_gamma   90.00
#
_symmetry.space_group_name_H-M   'P 1'
#
loop_
_entity.id
_entity.type
_entity.pdbx_description
1 polymer ?
#
loop_
_entity_poly.entity_id
_entity_poly.type
_entity_poly.pdbx_seq_one_letter_code
_entity_poly.pdbx_strand_id
1 'polypeptide(L)'
;MGYSLDFRKRVLAYKDKHSLTFEQTSAHFEVAIRTLFRWRDKIEPCVTRNKPPTKISDETLLLDVQNYPDDYQWERAKRLGVTQSAIHYALKRLNITFKKTLKHPNADGAHRQPSYSNTGIKDDREDRYTEITVEELSII
;
A
#
# COMPACT_ATOMS: atom_id res chain seq x y z
N MET A 1 12.84 -23.68 -4.22
CA MET A 1 13.15 -25.01 -3.65
C MET A 1 13.31 -24.88 -2.15
N GLY A 2 12.50 -25.66 -1.43
CA GLY A 2 12.14 -25.46 -0.02
C GLY A 2 13.09 -26.06 1.02
N TYR A 3 14.36 -26.29 0.69
CA TYR A 3 15.32 -26.75 1.68
C TYR A 3 15.74 -25.60 2.60
N SER A 4 15.73 -25.84 3.92
CA SER A 4 16.13 -24.86 4.93
C SER A 4 17.60 -24.47 4.81
N LEU A 5 17.96 -23.27 5.27
CA LEU A 5 19.33 -22.77 5.20
C LEU A 5 20.31 -23.64 6.03
N ASP A 6 19.86 -24.11 7.20
CA ASP A 6 20.64 -25.01 8.06
C ASP A 6 20.98 -26.32 7.33
N PHE A 7 20.00 -26.94 6.69
CA PHE A 7 20.21 -28.19 5.95
C PHE A 7 21.26 -28.02 4.84
N ARG A 8 21.18 -26.92 4.07
CA ARG A 8 22.16 -26.63 3.01
C ARG A 8 23.58 -26.50 3.57
N LYS A 9 23.74 -25.78 4.68
CA LYS A 9 25.02 -25.62 5.37
C LYS A 9 25.57 -26.97 5.83
N ARG A 10 24.72 -27.81 6.43
CA ARG A 10 25.12 -29.13 6.92
C ARG A 10 25.56 -30.08 5.80
N VAL A 11 24.83 -30.10 4.68
CA VAL A 11 25.19 -30.93 3.52
C VAL A 11 26.54 -30.51 2.94
N LEU A 12 26.77 -29.21 2.76
CA LEU A 12 28.05 -28.71 2.24
C LEU A 12 29.20 -28.94 3.24
N ALA A 13 28.98 -28.70 4.53
CA ALA A 13 29.98 -28.98 5.57
C ALA A 13 30.33 -30.47 5.65
N TYR A 14 29.35 -31.37 5.48
CA TYR A 14 29.59 -32.81 5.43
C TYR A 14 30.42 -33.19 4.21
N LYS A 15 30.07 -32.67 3.02
CA LYS A 15 30.83 -32.88 1.80
C LYS A 15 32.29 -32.46 1.97
N ASP A 16 32.54 -31.29 2.54
CA ASP A 16 33.90 -30.75 2.70
C ASP A 16 34.69 -31.52 3.77
N LYS A 17 34.04 -31.91 4.87
CA LYS A 17 34.63 -32.77 5.91
C LYS A 17 35.08 -34.12 5.38
N HIS A 18 34.31 -34.71 4.46
CA HIS A 18 34.58 -36.03 3.89
C HIS A 18 35.24 -35.99 2.50
N SER A 19 35.59 -34.79 1.99
CA SER A 19 36.16 -34.59 0.65
C SER A 19 35.39 -35.30 -0.47
N LEU A 20 34.05 -35.34 -0.37
CA LEU A 20 33.18 -36.05 -1.31
C LEU A 20 32.96 -35.27 -2.62
N THR A 21 32.72 -36.01 -3.70
CA THR A 21 32.24 -35.41 -4.96
C THR A 21 30.77 -35.00 -4.86
N PHE A 22 30.31 -34.13 -5.75
CA PHE A 22 28.90 -33.72 -5.81
C PHE A 22 27.97 -34.89 -6.16
N GLU A 23 28.45 -35.88 -6.93
CA GLU A 23 27.68 -37.08 -7.27
C GLU A 23 27.47 -37.98 -6.04
N GLN A 24 28.54 -38.23 -5.28
CA GLN A 24 28.47 -38.99 -4.03
C GLN A 24 27.60 -38.28 -2.99
N THR A 25 27.73 -36.96 -2.88
CA THR A 25 26.89 -36.15 -1.98
C THR A 25 25.42 -36.20 -2.40
N SER A 26 25.16 -36.16 -3.71
CA SER A 26 23.80 -36.26 -4.26
C SER A 26 23.16 -37.60 -3.95
N ALA A 27 23.89 -38.70 -4.13
CA ALA A 27 23.42 -40.04 -3.79
C ALA A 27 23.21 -40.20 -2.28
N HIS A 28 24.11 -39.67 -1.44
CA HIS A 28 24.04 -39.80 0.01
C HIS A 28 22.87 -39.03 0.64
N PHE A 29 22.57 -37.83 0.16
CA PHE A 29 21.50 -36.98 0.70
C PHE A 29 20.21 -37.00 -0.14
N GLU A 30 20.18 -37.78 -1.22
CA GLU A 30 19.07 -37.84 -2.19
C GLU A 30 18.67 -36.46 -2.73
N VAL A 31 19.65 -35.55 -2.84
CA VAL A 31 19.44 -34.19 -3.37
C VAL A 31 19.98 -34.16 -4.79
N ALA A 32 19.17 -33.72 -5.75
CA ALA A 32 19.61 -33.60 -7.15
C ALA A 32 20.92 -32.79 -7.27
N ILE A 33 21.88 -33.29 -8.07
CA ILE A 33 23.20 -32.68 -8.28
C ILE A 33 23.09 -31.18 -8.64
N ARG A 34 22.13 -30.81 -9.50
CA ARG A 34 21.86 -29.41 -9.88
C ARG A 34 21.57 -28.51 -8.68
N THR A 35 20.91 -29.04 -7.65
CA THR A 35 20.59 -28.30 -6.43
C THR A 35 21.84 -28.03 -5.60
N LEU A 36 22.76 -29.00 -5.52
CA LEU A 36 24.05 -28.83 -4.84
C LEU A 36 24.91 -27.75 -5.50
N PHE A 37 24.98 -27.74 -6.83
CA PHE A 37 25.67 -26.67 -7.57
C PHE A 37 25.04 -25.30 -7.30
N ARG A 38 23.71 -25.20 -7.27
CA ARG A 38 23.03 -23.95 -6.90
C ARG A 38 23.37 -23.49 -5.49
N TRP A 39 23.49 -24.40 -4.52
CA TRP A 39 23.89 -24.05 -3.16
C TRP A 39 25.35 -23.63 -3.03
N ARG A 40 26.24 -24.24 -3.81
CA ARG A 40 27.65 -23.82 -3.93
C ARG A 40 27.74 -22.37 -4.37
N ASP A 41 26.99 -22.00 -5.41
CA ASP A 41 27.03 -20.64 -5.96
C ASP A 41 26.24 -19.65 -5.09
N LYS A 42 25.10 -20.07 -4.54
CA LYS A 42 24.26 -19.27 -3.65
C LYS A 42 23.54 -20.14 -2.61
N ILE A 43 24.04 -20.13 -1.38
CA ILE A 43 23.48 -20.92 -0.28
C ILE A 43 22.15 -20.34 0.23
N GLU A 44 22.03 -19.02 0.26
CA GLU A 44 20.86 -18.35 0.82
C GLU A 44 19.62 -18.53 -0.07
N PRO A 45 18.48 -18.98 0.50
CA PRO A 45 17.23 -19.05 -0.24
C PRO A 45 16.80 -17.66 -0.70
N CYS A 46 16.35 -17.57 -1.95
CA CYS A 46 15.57 -16.42 -2.39
C CYS A 46 14.16 -16.53 -1.77
N VAL A 47 13.88 -15.72 -0.75
CA VAL A 47 12.60 -15.73 -0.03
C VAL A 47 11.55 -14.90 -0.77
N THR A 48 11.95 -13.80 -1.38
CA THR A 48 11.06 -12.84 -2.03
C THR A 48 11.43 -12.63 -3.48
N ARG A 49 10.42 -12.40 -4.32
CA ARG A 49 10.64 -12.05 -5.72
C ARG A 49 11.04 -10.58 -5.81
N ASN A 50 12.22 -10.29 -6.37
CA ASN A 50 12.58 -8.94 -6.77
C ASN A 50 11.82 -8.57 -8.06
N LYS A 51 10.70 -7.86 -7.94
CA LYS A 51 9.92 -7.36 -9.06
C LYS A 51 9.75 -5.84 -8.92
N PRO A 52 10.08 -5.06 -9.97
CA PRO A 52 9.89 -3.62 -9.92
C PRO A 52 8.40 -3.23 -9.91
N PRO A 53 8.07 -2.02 -9.43
CA PRO A 53 6.72 -1.49 -9.50
C PRO A 53 6.19 -1.47 -10.93
N THR A 54 4.99 -2.01 -11.16
CA THR A 54 4.42 -2.09 -12.53
C THR A 54 3.52 -0.89 -12.86
N LYS A 55 2.87 -0.28 -11.88
CA LYS A 55 1.83 0.74 -12.10
C LYS A 55 2.27 2.17 -11.82
N ILE A 56 3.18 2.38 -10.88
CA ILE A 56 3.59 3.70 -10.41
C ILE A 56 5.09 3.64 -10.12
N SER A 57 5.86 4.57 -10.69
CA SER A 57 7.29 4.72 -10.37
C SER A 57 7.46 5.30 -8.97
N ASP A 58 8.48 4.83 -8.24
CA ASP A 58 8.74 5.29 -6.88
C ASP A 58 9.08 6.80 -6.87
N GLU A 59 9.80 7.29 -7.87
CA GLU A 59 10.17 8.71 -8.03
C GLU A 59 8.93 9.60 -8.20
N THR A 60 7.99 9.19 -9.06
CA THR A 60 6.76 9.95 -9.31
C THR A 60 5.89 10.07 -8.06
N LEU A 61 5.86 9.02 -7.23
CA LEU A 61 5.08 9.02 -6.00
C LEU A 61 5.77 9.84 -4.91
N LEU A 62 7.10 9.78 -4.81
CA LEU A 62 7.87 10.59 -3.86
C LEU A 62 7.69 12.09 -4.13
N LEU A 63 7.74 12.51 -5.39
CA LEU A 63 7.51 13.90 -5.77
C LEU A 63 6.09 14.37 -5.43
N ASP A 64 5.07 13.54 -5.68
CA ASP A 64 3.68 13.84 -5.30
C ASP A 64 3.49 13.96 -3.78
N VAL A 65 4.14 13.08 -3.01
CA VAL A 65 4.13 13.11 -1.54
C VAL A 65 4.81 14.38 -1.01
N GLN A 66 5.90 14.81 -1.63
CA GLN A 66 6.61 16.03 -1.24
C GLN A 66 5.81 17.30 -1.55
N ASN A 67 5.19 17.37 -2.73
CA ASN A 67 4.42 18.55 -3.15
C ASN A 67 3.10 18.68 -2.38
N TYR A 68 2.49 17.55 -2.03
CA TYR A 68 1.19 17.51 -1.36
C TYR A 68 1.24 16.53 -0.20
N PRO A 69 1.77 16.89 0.97
CA PRO A 69 1.95 15.94 2.08
C PRO A 69 0.62 15.49 2.72
N ASP A 70 -0.38 16.39 2.78
CA ASP A 70 -1.64 16.17 3.50
C ASP A 70 -2.76 15.52 2.65
N ASP A 71 -2.51 15.36 1.35
CA ASP A 71 -3.52 14.85 0.43
C ASP A 71 -3.87 13.38 0.68
N TYR A 72 -5.15 13.09 0.53
CA TYR A 72 -5.71 11.76 0.62
C TYR A 72 -5.28 10.89 -0.56
N GLN A 73 -5.24 9.58 -0.34
CA GLN A 73 -4.80 8.62 -1.36
C GLN A 73 -5.63 8.68 -2.66
N TRP A 74 -6.91 9.03 -2.58
CA TRP A 74 -7.79 9.15 -3.75
C TRP A 74 -7.48 10.40 -4.59
N GLU A 75 -7.03 11.49 -3.96
CA GLU A 75 -6.64 12.72 -4.66
C GLU A 75 -5.35 12.48 -5.46
N ARG A 76 -4.37 11.83 -4.82
CA ARG A 76 -3.13 11.37 -5.47
C ARG A 76 -3.41 10.43 -6.63
N ALA A 77 -4.33 9.49 -6.43
CA ALA A 77 -4.75 8.54 -7.45
C ALA A 77 -5.35 9.25 -8.67
N LYS A 78 -6.19 10.27 -8.45
CA LYS A 78 -6.77 11.10 -9.52
C LYS A 78 -5.70 11.86 -10.29
N ARG A 79 -4.68 12.43 -9.62
CA ARG A 79 -3.56 13.12 -10.27
C ARG A 79 -2.68 12.18 -11.11
N LEU A 80 -2.36 11.01 -10.54
CA LEU A 80 -1.46 10.04 -11.16
C LEU A 80 -2.16 9.10 -12.15
N GLY A 81 -3.49 9.22 -12.33
CA GLY A 81 -4.27 8.40 -13.26
C GLY A 81 -4.34 6.92 -12.88
N VAL A 82 -4.30 6.62 -11.58
CA VAL A 82 -4.25 5.25 -11.05
C VAL A 82 -5.39 5.00 -10.06
N THR A 83 -5.55 3.75 -9.62
CA THR A 83 -6.51 3.42 -8.56
C THR A 83 -5.97 3.81 -7.18
N GLN A 84 -6.86 4.15 -6.25
CA GLN A 84 -6.50 4.43 -4.86
C GLN A 84 -5.77 3.24 -4.21
N SER A 85 -6.15 2.01 -4.54
CA SER A 85 -5.46 0.80 -4.06
C SER A 85 -4.00 0.71 -4.53
N ALA A 86 -3.71 1.15 -5.76
CA ALA A 86 -2.34 1.18 -6.27
C ALA A 86 -1.47 2.15 -5.47
N ILE A 87 -2.01 3.31 -5.10
CA ILE A 87 -1.35 4.29 -4.21
C ILE A 87 -1.11 3.67 -2.82
N HIS A 88 -2.11 3.02 -2.23
CA HIS A 88 -1.98 2.36 -0.94
C HIS A 88 -0.80 1.37 -0.90
N TYR A 89 -0.72 0.44 -1.87
CA TYR A 89 0.37 -0.53 -1.94
C TYR A 89 1.72 0.12 -2.25
N ALA A 90 1.74 1.19 -3.05
CA ALA A 90 2.97 1.92 -3.36
C ALA A 90 3.53 2.67 -2.13
N LEU A 91 2.68 3.36 -1.36
CA LEU A 91 3.08 3.99 -0.10
C LEU A 91 3.60 2.96 0.91
N LYS A 92 2.90 1.82 1.04
CA LYS A 92 3.34 0.72 1.91
C LYS A 92 4.70 0.14 1.49
N ARG A 93 4.95 0.00 0.18
CA ARG A 93 6.24 -0.43 -0.36
C ARG A 93 7.37 0.54 0.01
N LEU A 94 7.10 1.84 -0.02
CA LEU A 94 8.07 2.89 0.31
C LEU A 94 8.18 3.17 1.82
N ASN A 95 7.44 2.43 2.67
CA ASN A 95 7.35 2.66 4.11
C ASN A 95 6.94 4.11 4.49
N ILE A 96 6.21 4.79 3.61
CA ILE A 96 5.69 6.13 3.88
C ILE A 96 4.46 5.99 4.76
N THR A 97 4.52 6.55 5.97
CA THR A 97 3.40 6.60 6.91
C THR A 97 3.15 8.04 7.31
N PHE A 98 1.88 8.46 7.24
CA PHE A 98 1.47 9.77 7.70
C PHE A 98 0.92 9.65 9.12
N LYS A 99 1.67 10.17 10.10
CA LYS A 99 1.18 10.31 11.47
C LYS A 99 0.58 11.69 11.62
N LYS A 100 -0.73 11.76 11.87
CA LYS A 100 -1.39 13.01 12.22
C LYS A 100 -0.83 13.50 13.55
N THR A 101 -0.09 14.60 13.52
CA THR A 101 0.17 15.39 14.73
C THR A 101 -1.12 16.11 15.06
N LEU A 102 -2.01 15.43 15.79
CA LEU A 102 -3.13 16.10 16.42
C LEU A 102 -2.52 17.01 17.49
N LYS A 103 -2.25 18.28 17.16
CA LYS A 103 -2.26 19.30 18.20
C LYS A 103 -3.66 19.18 18.81
N HIS A 104 -3.73 18.64 20.02
CA HIS A 104 -5.00 18.45 20.71
C HIS A 104 -5.69 19.83 20.71
N PRO A 105 -6.97 19.96 20.35
CA PRO A 105 -7.64 21.27 20.25
C PRO A 105 -7.59 22.06 21.56
N ASN A 106 -7.31 21.41 22.68
CA ASN A 106 -7.12 22.02 24.00
C ASN A 106 -5.67 22.47 24.30
N ALA A 107 -4.71 22.27 23.40
CA ALA A 107 -3.31 22.67 23.60
C ALA A 107 -3.01 24.09 23.08
N ASP A 108 -3.71 24.55 22.04
CA ASP A 108 -3.57 25.91 21.47
C ASP A 108 -4.97 26.52 21.25
N GLY A 109 -5.48 27.30 22.22
CA GLY A 109 -6.83 27.90 22.17
C GLY A 109 -7.07 28.90 21.02
N ALA A 110 -6.02 29.27 20.28
CA ALA A 110 -6.05 30.29 19.23
C ALA A 110 -6.58 29.79 17.87
N HIS A 111 -6.63 28.48 17.62
CA HIS A 111 -7.02 27.92 16.31
C HIS A 111 -8.47 27.42 16.25
N ARG A 112 -9.33 27.84 17.17
CA ARG A 112 -10.75 27.51 17.17
C ARG A 112 -11.49 28.33 16.09
N GLN A 113 -11.29 28.00 14.82
CA GLN A 113 -12.18 28.45 13.76
C GLN A 113 -13.26 27.38 13.55
N PRO A 114 -14.55 27.66 13.84
CA PRO A 114 -15.62 26.73 13.52
C PRO A 114 -15.74 26.59 11.99
N SER A 115 -15.69 25.36 11.48
CA SER A 115 -15.80 25.07 10.04
C SER A 115 -17.20 25.28 9.45
N TYR A 116 -18.13 25.87 10.21
CA TYR A 116 -19.49 26.15 9.78
C TYR A 116 -19.86 27.57 10.18
N SER A 117 -19.65 28.54 9.28
CA SER A 117 -20.45 29.75 9.28
C SER A 117 -21.88 29.34 8.90
N ASN A 118 -22.76 29.27 9.89
CA ASN A 118 -24.20 29.17 9.68
C ASN A 118 -24.67 30.50 9.06
N THR A 119 -24.42 30.69 7.77
CA THR A 119 -25.11 31.69 6.97
C THR A 119 -26.46 31.08 6.67
N GLY A 120 -27.48 31.58 7.38
CA GLY A 120 -28.86 31.14 7.23
C GLY A 120 -29.33 31.35 5.80
N ILE A 121 -29.23 30.30 5.00
CA ILE A 121 -30.14 30.07 3.89
C ILE A 121 -31.33 29.36 4.54
N LYS A 122 -32.43 30.09 4.72
CA LYS A 122 -33.71 29.47 5.05
C LYS A 122 -34.05 28.55 3.90
N ASP A 123 -34.21 27.26 4.18
CA ASP A 123 -34.66 26.28 3.20
C ASP A 123 -36.16 26.57 2.98
N ASP A 124 -36.50 27.32 1.93
CA ASP A 124 -37.87 27.68 1.53
C ASP A 124 -38.63 26.48 0.93
N ARG A 125 -38.54 25.32 1.59
CA ARG A 125 -39.11 24.06 1.11
C ARG A 125 -40.17 23.51 2.05
N GLU A 126 -40.96 24.41 2.63
CA GLU A 126 -42.11 24.05 3.46
C GLU A 126 -43.31 25.01 3.28
N ASP A 127 -43.53 25.55 2.06
CA ASP A 127 -44.71 26.35 1.70
C ASP A 127 -45.37 25.88 0.39
N ARG A 128 -45.65 24.57 0.26
CA ARG A 128 -46.45 24.04 -0.87
C ARG A 128 -47.61 23.12 -0.48
N TYR A 129 -48.09 23.24 0.75
CA TYR A 129 -49.21 22.43 1.25
C TYR A 129 -50.28 23.24 1.99
N THR A 130 -50.56 24.47 1.60
CA THR A 130 -51.80 25.17 1.94
C THR A 130 -52.07 26.22 0.86
N GLU A 131 -53.33 26.36 0.43
CA GLU A 131 -53.84 27.37 -0.53
C GLU A 131 -53.80 27.01 -2.02
N ILE A 132 -54.57 25.98 -2.40
CA ILE A 132 -55.30 26.03 -3.68
C ILE A 132 -56.79 25.95 -3.33
N THR A 133 -57.41 27.10 -3.14
CA THR A 133 -58.87 27.25 -3.27
C THR A 133 -59.20 28.61 -3.86
N VAL A 134 -60.02 28.54 -4.92
CA VAL A 134 -60.88 29.57 -5.51
C VAL A 134 -60.19 30.75 -6.21
N GLU A 135 -60.05 30.67 -7.55
CA GLU A 135 -60.31 31.78 -8.52
C GLU A 135 -59.92 31.46 -10.00
N GLU A 136 -59.23 30.37 -10.33
CA GLU A 136 -58.87 30.05 -11.74
C GLU A 136 -59.61 28.80 -12.28
N LEU A 137 -60.62 29.04 -13.14
CA LEU A 137 -61.26 28.13 -14.12
C LEU A 137 -62.77 27.87 -13.89
N SER A 138 -63.54 28.95 -13.96
CA SER A 138 -64.89 28.96 -14.54
C SER A 138 -64.88 28.88 -16.09
N ILE A 139 -63.88 28.24 -16.70
CA ILE A 139 -63.82 28.08 -18.17
C ILE A 139 -63.40 26.63 -18.50
N ILE A 140 -64.46 25.86 -18.80
CA ILE A 140 -64.62 24.54 -19.48
C ILE A 140 -65.34 23.53 -18.59
#